data_AF-A0A432VRP9-F1
#
_entry.id   AF-A0A432VRP9-F1
#
_cell.length_a   1.000
_cell.length_b   1.000
_cell.length_c   1.000
_cell.angle_alpha   90.00
_cell.angle_beta   90.00
_cell.angle_gamma   90.00
#
_symmetry.space_group_name_H-M   'P 1'
#
loop_
_entity.id
_entity.type
_entity.pdbx_description
1 polymer ?
#
loop_
_entity_poly.entity_id
_entity_poly.type
_entity_poly.pdbx_seq_one_letter_code
_entity_poly.pdbx_strand_id
1 'polypeptide(L)'
;MKQVRSNLLLKHLGLPKQLALVCAAIAIMGPSASANENSELAEEMRACAAISNAMERLVCFDDLTAELPEFAVAEEAREAGQTRGSERAADAASAGQARAQQARGEALSSRERAAQERIAAAERRAEEAEERLARQQSAQQRAEAEAERRREEAARNQPPSSKTYVSVAEAWQNPRGLWRFRLENGQVWEQTSSESGIRYRENQRYYIEPGAFGSFFLGTDANNRRMRVRLAD
;
A
#
# COMPACT_ATOMS: atom_id res chain seq x y z
N MET A 1 -41.67 29.98 3.17
CA MET A 1 -42.57 29.15 2.34
C MET A 1 -42.58 27.72 2.88
N LYS A 2 -43.73 27.33 3.44
CA LYS A 2 -44.29 26.00 3.77
C LYS A 2 -43.32 24.84 4.09
N GLN A 3 -43.13 24.61 5.39
CA GLN A 3 -43.15 23.26 5.96
C GLN A 3 -44.56 22.66 5.80
N VAL A 4 -44.65 21.37 5.47
CA VAL A 4 -45.88 20.58 5.62
C VAL A 4 -45.57 19.40 6.54
N ARG A 5 -46.33 19.37 7.64
CA ARG A 5 -46.43 18.29 8.62
C ARG A 5 -47.32 17.17 8.09
N SER A 6 -47.16 16.00 8.72
CA SER A 6 -48.20 15.08 9.22
C SER A 6 -48.00 13.64 8.72
N ASN A 7 -47.63 12.69 9.60
CA ASN A 7 -48.50 11.91 10.51
C ASN A 7 -49.51 11.02 9.76
N LEU A 8 -49.36 9.69 9.83
CA LEU A 8 -50.36 8.78 10.44
C LEU A 8 -49.96 7.29 10.34
N LEU A 9 -50.12 6.61 11.49
CA LEU A 9 -50.63 5.25 11.76
C LEU A 9 -50.23 4.04 10.88
N LEU A 10 -49.63 2.97 11.42
CA LEU A 10 -50.15 1.89 12.30
C LEU A 10 -50.66 0.66 11.52
N LYS A 11 -50.32 -0.53 12.08
CA LYS A 11 -50.85 -1.90 11.83
C LYS A 11 -50.10 -2.69 10.73
N HIS A 12 -49.74 -3.97 10.85
CA HIS A 12 -50.27 -5.10 11.62
C HIS A 12 -49.17 -6.14 11.95
N LEU A 13 -49.21 -6.69 13.18
CA LEU A 13 -48.64 -7.99 13.54
C LEU A 13 -49.45 -9.14 12.91
N GLY A 14 -48.80 -10.28 12.66
CA GLY A 14 -49.46 -11.55 12.36
C GLY A 14 -48.53 -12.77 12.43
N LEU A 15 -48.43 -13.40 13.61
CA LEU A 15 -47.97 -14.79 13.78
C LEU A 15 -49.06 -15.78 13.32
N PRO A 16 -48.69 -17.01 12.91
CA PRO A 16 -49.55 -18.17 13.11
C PRO A 16 -49.00 -19.14 14.18
N LYS A 17 -49.93 -19.54 15.04
CA LYS A 17 -49.90 -20.62 16.03
C LYS A 17 -49.90 -21.98 15.34
N GLN A 18 -49.16 -22.96 15.85
CA GLN A 18 -49.69 -24.30 16.16
C GLN A 18 -48.83 -24.96 17.24
N LEU A 19 -49.50 -25.34 18.33
CA LEU A 19 -48.99 -26.07 19.49
C LEU A 19 -49.98 -27.23 19.66
N ALA A 20 -49.52 -28.49 19.57
CA ALA A 20 -50.30 -29.63 20.05
C ALA A 20 -49.36 -30.80 20.39
N LEU A 21 -49.29 -31.03 21.69
CA LEU A 21 -48.62 -32.09 22.42
C LEU A 21 -49.54 -33.32 22.48
N VAL A 22 -49.07 -34.51 22.11
CA VAL A 22 -49.73 -35.78 22.47
C VAL A 22 -48.67 -36.80 22.87
N CYS A 23 -48.64 -37.09 24.16
CA CYS A 23 -48.00 -38.26 24.76
C CYS A 23 -48.79 -39.51 24.39
N ALA A 24 -48.11 -40.54 23.87
CA ALA A 24 -48.64 -41.90 23.84
C ALA A 24 -47.65 -42.83 24.54
N ALA A 25 -47.93 -43.10 25.80
CA ALA A 25 -47.34 -44.18 26.56
C ALA A 25 -47.86 -45.51 25.98
N ILE A 26 -46.97 -46.34 25.47
CA ILE A 26 -47.26 -47.75 25.19
C ILE A 26 -46.57 -48.56 26.28
N ALA A 27 -47.36 -48.95 27.27
CA ALA A 27 -47.05 -50.00 28.21
C ALA A 27 -47.22 -51.35 27.50
N ILE A 28 -46.13 -52.08 27.30
CA ILE A 28 -46.17 -53.53 27.05
C ILE A 28 -45.58 -54.19 28.29
N MET A 29 -46.48 -54.61 29.19
CA MET A 29 -46.20 -55.68 30.14
C MET A 29 -46.20 -56.99 29.34
N GLY A 30 -45.03 -57.60 29.18
CA GLY A 30 -44.88 -59.01 28.79
C GLY A 30 -44.14 -59.74 29.91
N PRO A 31 -44.72 -60.77 30.55
CA PRO A 31 -43.99 -61.58 31.52
C PRO A 31 -42.86 -62.37 30.86
N SER A 32 -41.67 -62.22 31.41
CA SER A 32 -40.52 -63.10 31.15
C SER A 32 -40.83 -64.51 31.66
N ALA A 33 -40.77 -65.49 30.76
CA ALA A 33 -40.54 -66.88 31.12
C ALA A 33 -39.43 -67.40 30.22
N SER A 34 -38.20 -66.97 30.50
CA SER A 34 -37.00 -67.69 30.10
C SER A 34 -36.89 -68.92 31.00
N ALA A 35 -37.18 -70.10 30.46
CA ALA A 35 -36.65 -71.34 31.02
C ALA A 35 -35.15 -71.35 30.72
N ASN A 36 -34.39 -71.38 31.81
CA ASN A 36 -32.94 -71.34 31.93
C ASN A 36 -32.18 -72.36 31.06
N GLU A 37 -31.44 -71.90 30.06
CA GLU A 37 -30.19 -72.56 29.61
C GLU A 37 -28.96 -71.96 30.34
N ASN A 38 -29.05 -70.71 30.79
CA ASN A 38 -27.94 -70.02 31.48
C ASN A 38 -27.76 -70.42 32.95
N SER A 39 -28.64 -71.26 33.51
CA SER A 39 -28.49 -71.76 34.88
C SER A 39 -27.56 -72.96 34.93
N GLU A 40 -27.57 -73.81 33.91
CA GLU A 40 -26.85 -75.08 33.87
C GLU A 40 -25.34 -74.84 33.67
N LEU A 41 -24.97 -74.06 32.65
CA LEU A 41 -23.56 -73.66 32.45
C LEU A 41 -23.00 -72.88 33.65
N ALA A 42 -23.80 -71.99 34.25
CA ALA A 42 -23.37 -71.25 35.43
C ALA A 42 -23.24 -72.14 36.68
N GLU A 43 -23.96 -73.26 36.74
CA GLU A 43 -23.85 -74.27 37.80
C GLU A 43 -22.61 -75.14 37.60
N GLU A 44 -22.33 -75.56 36.37
CA GLU A 44 -21.13 -76.30 35.98
C GLU A 44 -19.84 -75.51 36.20
N MET A 45 -19.83 -74.21 35.85
CA MET A 45 -18.69 -73.33 36.13
C MET A 45 -18.44 -73.17 37.64
N ARG A 46 -19.51 -73.18 38.47
CA ARG A 46 -19.37 -73.17 39.93
C ARG A 46 -18.88 -74.52 40.47
N ALA A 47 -19.28 -75.63 39.86
CA ALA A 47 -18.80 -76.96 40.20
C ALA A 47 -17.28 -77.10 39.96
N CYS A 48 -16.78 -76.64 38.79
CA CYS A 48 -15.33 -76.60 38.53
C CYS A 48 -14.59 -75.69 39.52
N ALA A 49 -15.17 -74.53 39.87
CA ALA A 49 -14.56 -73.60 40.83
C ALA A 49 -14.38 -74.19 42.25
N ALA A 50 -15.22 -75.15 42.64
CA ALA A 50 -15.18 -75.78 43.96
C ALA A 50 -14.07 -76.84 44.13
N ILE A 51 -13.39 -77.25 43.04
CA ILE A 51 -12.31 -78.23 43.07
C ILE A 51 -11.05 -77.61 43.71
N SER A 52 -10.51 -78.27 44.74
CA SER A 52 -9.37 -77.78 45.53
C SER A 52 -8.01 -78.04 44.87
N ASN A 53 -7.90 -79.09 44.06
CA ASN A 53 -6.71 -79.38 43.27
C ASN A 53 -6.65 -78.44 42.04
N ALA A 54 -5.61 -77.62 41.97
CA ALA A 54 -5.48 -76.60 40.92
C ALA A 54 -5.37 -77.18 39.50
N MET A 55 -4.75 -78.36 39.34
CA MET A 55 -4.61 -79.00 38.02
C MET A 55 -5.94 -79.59 37.56
N GLU A 56 -6.66 -80.25 38.47
CA GLU A 56 -7.97 -80.85 38.20
C GLU A 56 -9.04 -79.77 37.92
N ARG A 57 -8.97 -78.65 38.65
CA ARG A 57 -9.80 -77.47 38.36
C ARG A 57 -9.55 -76.89 36.98
N LEU A 58 -8.28 -76.81 36.56
CA LEU A 58 -7.92 -76.31 35.24
C LEU A 58 -8.52 -77.21 34.14
N VAL A 59 -8.32 -78.52 34.25
CA VAL A 59 -8.87 -79.50 33.30
C VAL A 59 -10.40 -79.41 33.23
N CYS A 60 -11.10 -79.29 34.37
CA CYS A 60 -12.56 -79.13 34.41
C CYS A 60 -13.04 -77.89 33.63
N PHE A 61 -12.35 -76.75 33.79
CA PHE A 61 -12.70 -75.55 33.02
C PHE A 61 -12.39 -75.70 31.54
N ASP A 62 -11.27 -76.31 31.18
CA ASP A 62 -10.88 -76.55 29.79
C ASP A 62 -11.90 -77.47 29.11
N ASP A 63 -12.35 -78.53 29.77
CA ASP A 63 -13.37 -79.47 29.29
C ASP A 63 -14.73 -78.75 29.04
N LEU A 64 -15.19 -77.92 29.98
CA LEU A 64 -16.41 -77.12 29.79
C LEU A 64 -16.30 -76.18 28.60
N THR A 65 -15.12 -75.61 28.35
CA THR A 65 -14.91 -74.74 27.19
C THR A 65 -14.78 -75.50 25.87
N ALA A 66 -14.38 -76.77 25.91
CA ALA A 66 -14.28 -77.63 24.72
C ALA A 66 -15.64 -78.13 24.23
N GLU A 67 -16.64 -78.22 25.10
CA GLU A 67 -18.01 -78.60 24.75
C GLU A 67 -18.84 -77.42 24.20
N LEU A 68 -18.38 -76.18 24.39
CA LEU A 68 -19.01 -75.02 23.77
C LEU A 68 -18.78 -75.06 22.24
N PRO A 69 -19.81 -74.85 21.42
CA PRO A 69 -19.62 -74.79 19.98
C PRO A 69 -18.61 -73.67 19.66
N GLU A 70 -17.54 -73.98 18.91
CA GLU A 70 -16.72 -72.93 18.32
C GLU A 70 -17.65 -72.02 17.52
N PHE A 71 -17.85 -70.79 17.98
CA PHE A 71 -18.77 -69.85 17.35
C PHE A 71 -18.26 -69.51 15.93
N ALA A 72 -18.71 -70.29 14.93
CA ALA A 72 -18.45 -70.08 13.51
C ALA A 72 -18.97 -68.72 12.97
N VAL A 73 -19.71 -67.97 13.79
CA VAL A 73 -20.10 -66.58 13.52
C VAL A 73 -18.95 -65.56 13.69
N ALA A 74 -17.78 -65.97 14.19
CA ALA A 74 -16.65 -65.08 14.40
C ALA A 74 -15.91 -64.73 13.09
N GLU A 75 -15.83 -65.63 12.10
CA GLU A 75 -15.05 -65.40 10.88
C GLU A 75 -15.80 -64.50 9.88
N GLU A 76 -17.08 -64.79 9.64
CA GLU A 76 -17.92 -64.01 8.72
C GLU A 76 -18.21 -62.59 9.24
N ALA A 77 -18.37 -62.42 10.57
CA ALA A 77 -18.47 -61.10 11.20
C ALA A 77 -17.15 -60.32 11.18
N ARG A 78 -15.99 -61.01 11.23
CA ARG A 78 -14.66 -60.41 11.10
C ARG A 78 -14.39 -59.95 9.68
N GLU A 79 -14.75 -60.75 8.67
CA GLU A 79 -14.56 -60.42 7.26
C GLU A 79 -15.49 -59.27 6.82
N ALA A 80 -16.76 -59.28 7.26
CA ALA A 80 -17.68 -58.16 7.09
C ALA A 80 -17.24 -56.89 7.84
N GLY A 81 -16.57 -57.04 8.99
CA GLY A 81 -15.97 -55.93 9.74
C GLY A 81 -14.74 -55.35 9.05
N GLN A 82 -13.86 -56.20 8.49
CA GLN A 82 -12.66 -55.79 7.77
C GLN A 82 -12.98 -55.07 6.46
N THR A 83 -13.94 -55.58 5.68
CA THR A 83 -14.40 -54.94 4.43
C THR A 83 -15.00 -53.56 4.70
N ARG A 84 -15.94 -53.44 5.63
CA ARG A 84 -16.50 -52.14 6.04
C ARG A 84 -15.45 -51.19 6.60
N GLY A 85 -14.44 -51.72 7.31
CA GLY A 85 -13.31 -50.95 7.81
C GLY A 85 -12.41 -50.40 6.70
N SER A 86 -12.11 -51.23 5.69
CA SER A 86 -11.27 -50.84 4.56
C SER A 86 -11.98 -49.85 3.64
N GLU A 87 -13.27 -50.03 3.39
CA GLU A 87 -14.11 -49.10 2.62
C GLU A 87 -14.17 -47.73 3.29
N ARG A 88 -14.46 -47.69 4.60
CA ARG A 88 -14.46 -46.42 5.36
C ARG A 88 -13.09 -45.75 5.38
N ALA A 89 -12.01 -46.53 5.42
CA ALA A 89 -10.66 -46.00 5.34
C ALA A 89 -10.36 -45.40 3.96
N ALA A 90 -10.81 -46.04 2.88
CA ALA A 90 -10.68 -45.52 1.52
C ALA A 90 -11.52 -44.26 1.30
N ASP A 91 -12.75 -44.22 1.81
CA ASP A 91 -13.62 -43.04 1.77
C ASP A 91 -13.01 -41.88 2.56
N ALA A 92 -12.48 -42.14 3.76
CA ALA A 92 -11.80 -41.13 4.55
C ALA A 92 -10.53 -40.61 3.86
N ALA A 93 -9.76 -41.48 3.20
CA ALA A 93 -8.59 -41.11 2.43
C ALA A 93 -8.96 -40.24 1.21
N SER A 94 -9.99 -40.62 0.45
CA SER A 94 -10.45 -39.84 -0.71
C SER A 94 -10.99 -38.46 -0.30
N ALA A 95 -11.77 -38.39 0.79
CA ALA A 95 -12.25 -37.14 1.36
C ALA A 95 -11.08 -36.26 1.85
N GLY A 96 -10.05 -36.86 2.46
CA GLY A 96 -8.83 -36.17 2.85
C GLY A 96 -8.06 -35.60 1.66
N GLN A 97 -7.92 -36.39 0.59
CA GLN A 97 -7.28 -35.97 -0.65
C GLN A 97 -8.05 -34.83 -1.34
N ALA A 98 -9.37 -34.91 -1.43
CA ALA A 98 -10.21 -33.87 -2.02
C ALA A 98 -10.07 -32.54 -1.25
N ARG A 99 -10.11 -32.57 0.09
CA ARG A 99 -9.88 -31.39 0.93
C ARG A 99 -8.48 -30.81 0.74
N ALA A 100 -7.47 -31.66 0.65
CA ALA A 100 -6.09 -31.22 0.41
C ALA A 100 -5.92 -30.56 -0.96
N GLN A 101 -6.57 -31.09 -2.00
CA GLN A 101 -6.56 -30.50 -3.34
C GLN A 101 -7.27 -29.15 -3.36
N GLN A 102 -8.44 -29.05 -2.72
CA GLN A 102 -9.16 -27.79 -2.60
C GLN A 102 -8.33 -26.73 -1.86
N ALA A 103 -7.77 -27.06 -0.69
CA ALA A 103 -6.94 -26.15 0.08
C ALA A 103 -5.70 -25.68 -0.72
N ARG A 104 -5.10 -26.56 -1.51
CA ARG A 104 -4.00 -26.20 -2.42
C ARG A 104 -4.45 -25.23 -3.51
N GLY A 105 -5.60 -25.46 -4.14
CA GLY A 105 -6.17 -24.57 -5.16
C GLY A 105 -6.47 -23.18 -4.60
N GLU A 106 -7.08 -23.11 -3.43
CA GLU A 106 -7.36 -21.86 -2.73
C GLU A 106 -6.06 -21.10 -2.39
N ALA A 107 -5.04 -21.81 -1.90
CA ALA A 107 -3.73 -21.23 -1.59
C ALA A 107 -3.01 -20.71 -2.85
N LEU A 108 -3.08 -21.43 -3.97
CA LEU A 108 -2.52 -20.97 -5.26
C LEU A 108 -3.24 -19.71 -5.73
N SER A 109 -4.57 -19.69 -5.74
CA SER A 109 -5.34 -18.51 -6.15
C SER A 109 -5.07 -17.29 -5.27
N SER A 110 -4.86 -17.50 -3.97
CA SER A 110 -4.50 -16.42 -3.04
C SER A 110 -3.12 -15.84 -3.32
N ARG A 111 -2.15 -16.72 -3.64
CA ARG A 111 -0.79 -16.30 -4.04
C ARG A 111 -0.79 -15.54 -5.36
N GLU A 112 -1.60 -15.97 -6.33
CA GLU A 112 -1.75 -15.31 -7.63
C GLU A 112 -2.31 -13.89 -7.46
N ARG A 113 -3.38 -13.71 -6.67
CA ARG A 113 -3.94 -12.38 -6.37
C ARG A 113 -2.91 -11.49 -5.68
N ALA A 114 -2.22 -12.01 -4.66
CA ALA A 114 -1.17 -11.26 -3.98
C ALA A 114 -0.01 -10.87 -4.92
N ALA A 115 0.35 -11.72 -5.88
CA ALA A 115 1.36 -11.41 -6.89
C ALA A 115 0.88 -10.29 -7.83
N GLN A 116 -0.37 -10.37 -8.31
CA GLN A 116 -0.97 -9.34 -9.16
C GLN A 116 -1.06 -7.98 -8.46
N GLU A 117 -1.48 -7.95 -7.19
CA GLU A 117 -1.53 -6.73 -6.39
C GLU A 117 -0.15 -6.09 -6.21
N ARG A 118 0.89 -6.92 -6.03
CA ARG A 118 2.27 -6.44 -5.92
C ARG A 118 2.77 -5.83 -7.23
N ILE A 119 2.46 -6.45 -8.37
CA ILE A 119 2.81 -5.93 -9.70
C ILE A 119 2.10 -4.59 -9.95
N ALA A 120 0.78 -4.53 -9.75
CA ALA A 120 0.02 -3.30 -9.93
C ALA A 120 0.50 -2.18 -8.99
N ALA A 121 0.90 -2.51 -7.76
CA ALA A 121 1.49 -1.55 -6.84
C ALA A 121 2.92 -1.12 -7.24
N ALA A 122 3.68 -1.96 -7.92
CA ALA A 122 4.99 -1.60 -8.45
C ALA A 122 4.85 -0.65 -9.66
N GLU A 123 3.89 -0.92 -10.55
CA GLU A 123 3.59 -0.08 -11.71
C GLU A 123 3.19 1.35 -11.28
N ARG A 124 2.25 1.49 -10.34
CA ARG A 124 1.88 2.82 -9.80
C ARG A 124 3.08 3.58 -9.21
N ARG A 125 3.98 2.88 -8.49
CA ARG A 125 5.18 3.51 -7.94
C ARG A 125 6.18 3.92 -9.02
N ALA A 126 6.23 3.19 -10.14
CA ALA A 126 7.07 3.54 -11.28
C ALA A 126 6.53 4.80 -11.97
N GLU A 127 5.22 4.88 -12.23
CA GLU A 127 4.58 6.07 -12.79
C GLU A 127 4.79 7.31 -11.91
N GLU A 128 4.57 7.18 -10.59
CA GLU A 128 4.84 8.26 -9.63
C GLU A 128 6.33 8.66 -9.61
N ALA A 129 7.25 7.71 -9.81
CA ALA A 129 8.68 7.99 -9.85
C ALA A 129 9.06 8.76 -11.13
N GLU A 130 8.50 8.39 -12.28
CA GLU A 130 8.68 9.12 -13.54
C GLU A 130 8.12 10.53 -13.45
N GLU A 131 6.93 10.71 -12.88
CA GLU A 131 6.35 12.04 -12.68
C GLU A 131 7.23 12.90 -11.75
N ARG A 132 7.73 12.33 -10.65
CA ARG A 132 8.67 13.03 -9.76
C ARG A 132 9.94 13.44 -10.50
N LEU A 133 10.49 12.56 -11.34
CA LEU A 133 11.69 12.86 -12.12
C LEU A 133 11.43 14.01 -13.11
N ALA A 134 10.29 13.98 -13.82
CA ALA A 134 9.90 15.05 -14.74
C ALA A 134 9.73 16.39 -14.00
N ARG A 135 9.10 16.40 -12.82
CA ARG A 135 8.97 17.60 -11.98
C ARG A 135 10.34 18.12 -11.54
N GLN A 136 11.26 17.25 -11.13
CA GLN A 136 12.62 17.62 -10.74
C GLN A 136 13.40 18.23 -11.91
N GLN A 137 13.36 17.60 -13.09
CA GLN A 137 14.01 18.10 -14.31
C GLN A 137 13.45 19.48 -14.70
N SER A 138 12.13 19.67 -14.66
CA SER A 138 11.52 20.97 -14.94
C SER A 138 11.92 22.05 -13.92
N ALA A 139 12.14 21.68 -12.66
CA ALA A 139 12.59 22.60 -11.62
C ALA A 139 14.07 22.99 -11.83
N GLN A 140 14.91 22.01 -12.18
CA GLN A 140 16.32 22.25 -12.53
C GLN A 140 16.45 23.17 -13.73
N GLN A 141 15.73 22.90 -14.83
CA GLN A 141 15.75 23.77 -16.02
C GLN A 141 15.32 25.20 -15.71
N ARG A 142 14.29 25.39 -14.88
CA ARG A 142 13.85 26.72 -14.45
C ARG A 142 14.90 27.43 -13.60
N ALA A 143 15.53 26.71 -12.68
CA ALA A 143 16.59 27.25 -11.83
C ALA A 143 17.84 27.64 -12.65
N GLU A 144 18.20 26.82 -13.64
CA GLU A 144 19.30 27.10 -14.57
C GLU A 144 19.00 28.32 -15.43
N ALA A 145 17.82 28.39 -16.05
CA ALA A 145 17.41 29.56 -16.83
C ALA A 145 17.36 30.84 -15.97
N GLU A 146 16.94 30.74 -14.71
CA GLU A 146 16.99 31.88 -13.78
C GLU A 146 18.42 32.26 -13.39
N ALA A 147 19.30 31.28 -13.18
CA ALA A 147 20.71 31.54 -12.90
C ALA A 147 21.40 32.18 -14.10
N GLU A 148 21.08 31.77 -15.33
CA GLU A 148 21.57 32.36 -16.57
C GLU A 148 21.11 33.81 -16.69
N ARG A 149 19.81 34.09 -16.56
CA ARG A 149 19.29 35.48 -16.58
C ARG A 149 19.98 36.36 -15.53
N ARG A 150 20.19 35.85 -14.31
CA ARG A 150 20.92 36.57 -13.26
C ARG A 150 22.39 36.83 -13.63
N ARG A 151 23.06 35.88 -14.29
CA ARG A 151 24.44 36.06 -14.78
C ARG A 151 24.50 37.08 -15.91
N GLU A 152 23.56 37.04 -16.86
CA GLU A 152 23.47 38.00 -17.95
C GLU A 152 23.17 39.40 -17.44
N GLU A 153 22.25 39.53 -16.47
CA GLU A 153 21.96 40.80 -15.80
C GLU A 153 23.17 41.31 -15.02
N ALA A 154 23.87 40.45 -14.28
CA ALA A 154 25.10 40.83 -13.58
C ALA A 154 26.21 41.24 -14.57
N ALA A 155 26.37 40.52 -15.68
CA ALA A 155 27.33 40.86 -16.73
C ALA A 155 26.97 42.19 -17.40
N ARG A 156 25.68 42.43 -17.66
CA ARG A 156 25.19 43.71 -18.16
C ARG A 156 25.43 44.83 -17.16
N ASN A 157 25.23 44.60 -15.87
CA ASN A 157 25.42 45.59 -14.82
C ASN A 157 26.89 45.74 -14.38
N GLN A 158 27.82 45.03 -15.00
CA GLN A 158 29.24 45.17 -14.72
C GLN A 158 29.78 46.46 -15.38
N PRO A 159 30.30 47.43 -14.59
CA PRO A 159 30.95 48.62 -15.14
C PRO A 159 32.23 48.26 -15.91
N PRO A 160 32.61 49.05 -16.94
CA PRO A 160 33.84 48.81 -17.68
C PRO A 160 35.07 48.97 -16.79
N SER A 161 36.02 48.03 -16.89
CA SER A 161 37.27 48.03 -16.12
C SER A 161 38.38 48.90 -16.72
N SER A 162 38.18 49.43 -17.93
CA SER A 162 39.10 50.33 -18.63
C SER A 162 38.33 51.32 -19.53
N LYS A 163 39.01 52.32 -20.11
CA LYS A 163 38.40 53.28 -21.05
C LYS A 163 37.72 52.51 -22.19
N THR A 164 36.39 52.57 -22.23
CA THR A 164 35.56 51.84 -23.18
C THR A 164 34.64 52.80 -23.91
N TYR A 165 34.66 52.78 -25.24
CA TYR A 165 33.70 53.56 -26.03
C TYR A 165 32.30 52.95 -25.90
N VAL A 166 31.30 53.81 -25.77
CA VAL A 166 29.91 53.41 -25.54
C VAL A 166 28.99 54.04 -26.57
N SER A 167 27.92 53.32 -26.90
CA SER A 167 26.82 53.83 -27.70
C SER A 167 25.67 54.27 -26.79
N VAL A 168 25.28 55.53 -26.90
CA VAL A 168 24.14 56.10 -26.15
C VAL A 168 22.87 55.88 -26.96
N ALA A 169 21.97 55.04 -26.48
CA ALA A 169 20.66 54.79 -27.09
C ALA A 169 19.66 55.90 -26.76
N GLU A 170 19.70 56.42 -25.53
CA GLU A 170 18.81 57.50 -25.07
C GLU A 170 19.53 58.37 -24.03
N ALA A 171 19.26 59.67 -24.04
CA ALA A 171 19.78 60.61 -23.06
C ALA A 171 18.68 61.60 -22.63
N TRP A 172 18.50 61.78 -21.33
CA TRP A 172 17.51 62.71 -20.77
C TRP A 172 18.01 63.35 -19.48
N GLN A 173 17.39 64.44 -19.05
CA GLN A 173 17.69 65.07 -17.77
C GLN A 173 16.64 64.71 -16.73
N ASN A 174 17.07 64.49 -15.49
CA ASN A 174 16.16 64.36 -14.35
C ASN A 174 15.65 65.75 -13.90
N PRO A 175 14.66 65.84 -12.98
CA PRO A 175 14.15 67.12 -12.48
C PRO A 175 15.21 68.04 -11.82
N ARG A 176 16.37 67.49 -11.45
CA ARG A 176 17.52 68.25 -10.90
C ARG A 176 18.46 68.77 -11.99
N GLY A 177 18.15 68.54 -13.26
CA GLY A 177 18.99 68.92 -14.41
C GLY A 177 20.23 68.05 -14.61
N LEU A 178 20.33 66.91 -13.92
CA LEU A 178 21.43 65.95 -14.10
C LEU A 178 21.09 64.98 -15.23
N TRP A 179 22.07 64.66 -16.05
CA TRP A 179 21.89 63.74 -17.17
C TRP A 179 21.73 62.27 -16.73
N ARG A 180 20.86 61.54 -17.42
CA ARG A 180 20.76 60.09 -17.43
C ARG A 180 20.90 59.59 -18.86
N PHE A 181 21.59 58.47 -19.03
CA PHE A 181 21.90 57.85 -20.30
C PHE A 181 21.49 56.38 -20.26
N ARG A 182 20.72 55.92 -21.25
CA ARG A 182 20.54 54.50 -21.54
C ARG A 182 21.48 54.14 -22.67
N LEU A 183 22.36 53.18 -22.43
CA LEU A 183 23.29 52.67 -23.44
C LEU A 183 22.63 51.56 -24.26
N GLU A 184 23.18 51.27 -25.44
CA GLU A 184 22.67 50.17 -26.30
C GLU A 184 22.79 48.78 -25.65
N ASN A 185 23.77 48.59 -24.76
CA ASN A 185 23.90 47.36 -23.97
C ASN A 185 22.83 47.27 -22.85
N GLY A 186 21.98 48.28 -22.70
CA GLY A 186 20.91 48.36 -21.71
C GLY A 186 21.32 48.94 -20.35
N GLN A 187 22.61 49.22 -20.12
CA GLN A 187 23.05 49.89 -18.90
C GLN A 187 22.49 51.30 -18.83
N VAL A 188 22.11 51.74 -17.64
CA VAL A 188 21.69 53.12 -17.38
C VAL A 188 22.74 53.80 -16.52
N TRP A 189 23.17 54.99 -16.92
CA TRP A 189 24.16 55.79 -16.22
C TRP A 189 23.56 57.15 -15.83
N GLU A 190 23.85 57.64 -14.62
CA GLU A 190 23.40 58.95 -14.13
C GLU A 190 24.59 59.83 -13.75
N GLN A 191 24.54 61.09 -14.14
CA GLN A 191 25.48 62.14 -13.71
C GLN A 191 25.35 62.38 -12.21
N THR A 192 26.48 62.39 -11.50
CA THR A 192 26.50 62.53 -10.03
C THR A 192 26.80 63.93 -9.51
N SER A 193 27.35 64.82 -10.35
CA SER A 193 27.68 66.21 -9.98
C SER A 193 27.27 67.17 -11.08
N SER A 194 26.71 68.32 -10.70
CA SER A 194 26.36 69.43 -11.60
C SER A 194 27.57 70.29 -12.00
N GLU A 195 28.78 69.99 -11.48
CA GLU A 195 29.99 70.71 -11.85
C GLU A 195 30.20 70.71 -13.37
N SER A 196 30.83 71.78 -13.85
CA SER A 196 30.98 72.07 -15.27
C SER A 196 31.91 71.05 -15.96
N GLY A 197 31.35 69.92 -16.36
CA GLY A 197 31.97 68.90 -17.21
C GLY A 197 31.70 69.13 -18.69
N ILE A 198 31.71 68.06 -19.48
CA ILE A 198 31.20 68.06 -20.85
C ILE A 198 29.66 68.12 -20.86
N ARG A 199 29.08 68.75 -21.88
CA ARG A 199 27.64 68.68 -22.16
C ARG A 199 27.39 67.60 -23.21
N TYR A 200 26.38 66.77 -22.98
CA TYR A 200 25.97 65.77 -23.96
C TYR A 200 25.51 66.44 -25.27
N ARG A 201 25.90 65.83 -26.39
CA ARG A 201 25.52 66.18 -27.76
C ARG A 201 25.26 64.90 -28.53
N GLU A 202 24.20 64.91 -29.31
CA GLU A 202 23.91 63.81 -30.23
C GLU A 202 25.01 63.69 -31.29
N ASN A 203 25.20 62.47 -31.82
CA ASN A 203 26.19 62.14 -32.86
C ASN A 203 27.67 62.36 -32.46
N GLN A 204 27.96 62.37 -31.16
CA GLN A 204 29.34 62.38 -30.66
C GLN A 204 29.72 61.01 -30.10
N ARG A 205 30.99 60.62 -30.28
CA ARG A 205 31.53 59.40 -29.70
C ARG A 205 31.89 59.63 -28.23
N TYR A 206 31.26 58.87 -27.34
CA TYR A 206 31.50 58.92 -25.90
C TYR A 206 32.24 57.68 -25.43
N TYR A 207 32.98 57.83 -24.35
CA TYR A 207 33.59 56.71 -23.62
C TYR A 207 33.29 56.82 -22.12
N ILE A 208 33.30 55.68 -21.44
CA ILE A 208 33.28 55.57 -19.99
C ILE A 208 34.63 55.00 -19.53
N GLU A 209 35.23 55.62 -18.53
CA GLU A 209 36.48 55.14 -17.92
C GLU A 209 36.36 55.09 -16.38
N PRO A 210 36.97 54.11 -15.72
CA PRO A 210 37.09 54.10 -14.27
C PRO A 210 38.07 55.18 -13.80
N GLY A 211 37.74 55.80 -12.67
CA GLY A 211 38.58 56.74 -11.93
C GLY A 211 38.95 56.21 -10.55
N ALA A 212 39.53 57.07 -9.71
CA ALA A 212 39.87 56.70 -8.34
C ALA A 212 38.61 56.43 -7.49
N PHE A 213 38.73 55.56 -6.49
CA PHE A 213 37.68 55.25 -5.50
C PHE A 213 36.35 54.78 -6.10
N GLY A 214 36.38 54.02 -7.20
CA GLY A 214 35.17 53.48 -7.83
C GLY A 214 34.31 54.54 -8.52
N SER A 215 34.86 55.74 -8.77
CA SER A 215 34.20 56.74 -9.60
C SER A 215 34.30 56.36 -11.08
N PHE A 216 33.32 56.77 -11.88
CA PHE A 216 33.35 56.61 -13.34
C PHE A 216 33.19 57.98 -14.00
N PHE A 217 33.80 58.13 -15.16
CA PHE A 217 33.74 59.35 -15.93
C PHE A 217 33.32 59.08 -17.37
N LEU A 218 32.38 59.89 -17.85
CA LEU A 218 31.97 59.95 -19.23
C LEU A 218 32.71 61.11 -19.92
N GLY A 219 33.37 60.82 -21.05
CA GLY A 219 34.25 61.74 -21.77
C GLY A 219 34.11 61.63 -23.29
N THR A 220 34.80 62.53 -24.00
CA THR A 220 34.89 62.56 -25.48
C THR A 220 36.30 62.91 -25.88
N ASP A 221 36.76 62.49 -27.05
CA ASP A 221 38.12 62.84 -27.51
C ASP A 221 38.25 64.31 -27.96
N ALA A 222 37.15 65.06 -28.02
CA ALA A 222 37.14 66.47 -28.45
C ALA A 222 37.71 67.45 -27.40
N ASN A 223 37.82 67.06 -26.13
CA ASN A 223 38.18 67.94 -25.02
C ASN A 223 38.50 67.11 -23.75
N ASN A 224 39.46 67.58 -22.93
CA ASN A 224 39.91 66.92 -21.69
C ASN A 224 38.95 67.00 -20.48
N ARG A 225 37.80 67.67 -20.61
CA ARG A 225 36.75 67.69 -19.58
C ARG A 225 35.96 66.39 -19.61
N ARG A 226 35.44 65.99 -18.45
CA ARG A 226 34.66 64.77 -18.27
C ARG A 226 33.56 64.96 -17.25
N MET A 227 32.49 64.18 -17.37
CA MET A 227 31.33 64.19 -16.49
C MET A 227 31.41 62.99 -15.55
N ARG A 228 31.30 63.18 -14.23
CA ARG A 228 31.26 62.05 -13.29
C ARG A 228 29.90 61.38 -13.39
N VAL A 229 29.90 60.07 -13.59
CA VAL A 229 28.71 59.23 -13.73
C VAL A 229 28.74 58.07 -12.75
N ARG A 230 27.57 57.54 -12.41
CA ARG A 230 27.39 56.27 -11.71
C ARG A 230 26.47 55.38 -12.53
N LEU A 231 26.64 54.07 -12.41
CA LEU A 231 25.61 53.15 -12.89
C LEU A 231 24.34 53.39 -12.05
N ALA A 232 23.20 53.50 -12.71
CA ALA A 232 21.92 53.67 -12.07
C ALA A 232 21.29 52.29 -11.84
N ASP A 233 20.65 52.15 -10.68
CA ASP A 233 19.85 50.98 -10.31
C ASP A 233 18.58 50.85 -11.17
#